data_AF-A0A6H1Q3S6-F1
#
_entry.id   AF-A0A6H1Q3S6-F1
#
_cell.length_a   1.000
_cell.length_b   1.000
_cell.length_c   1.000
_cell.angle_alpha   90.00
_cell.angle_beta   90.00
_cell.angle_gamma   90.00
#
_symmetry.space_group_name_H-M   'P 1'
#
loop_
_entity.id
_entity.type
_entity.pdbx_description
1 polymer ?
#
loop_
_entity_poly.entity_id
_entity_poly.type
_entity_poly.pdbx_seq_one_letter_code
_entity_poly.pdbx_strand_id
1 'polypeptide(L)'
;MGKLFLAAIKEETIGLDYFNHVGVGKINATYNTLKLINIHKPKLIINYGTAGAINTKLKGIVECTKFYQRDMDVRGLDFELGETPFDKIKEIITSKDGYSCGTGDSFVNKKIDMEVDIVDMEAYAIAKVCKLENIEFKCFKYISDNADENADNDWDKNLAKGAMTFASLISTQF
;
A
#
# COMPACT_ATOMS: atom_id res chain seq x y z
N MET A 1 13.28 12.04 16.89
CA MET A 1 12.56 10.77 16.62
C MET A 1 11.45 11.07 15.63
N GLY A 2 11.57 10.58 14.39
CA GLY A 2 10.81 11.11 13.25
C GLY A 2 9.76 10.17 12.68
N LYS A 3 8.87 10.77 11.89
CA LYS A 3 7.99 10.09 10.92
C LYS A 3 8.70 10.05 9.56
N LEU A 4 8.54 8.97 8.80
CA LEU A 4 8.93 8.90 7.38
C LEU A 4 7.72 8.75 6.50
N PHE A 5 7.72 9.45 5.36
CA PHE A 5 6.71 9.32 4.33
C PHE A 5 7.26 8.51 3.16
N LEU A 6 6.54 7.46 2.76
CA LEU A 6 6.94 6.55 1.68
C LEU A 6 5.88 6.53 0.58
N ALA A 7 6.32 6.59 -0.68
CA ALA A 7 5.48 6.38 -1.87
C ALA A 7 6.22 5.50 -2.88
N ALA A 8 5.52 4.90 -3.85
CA ALA A 8 6.18 4.05 -4.83
C ALA A 8 7.05 4.90 -5.78
N ILE A 9 6.45 5.93 -6.38
CA ILE A 9 7.07 6.76 -7.42
C ILE A 9 6.76 8.27 -7.22
N LYS A 10 7.52 9.14 -7.90
CA LYS A 10 7.43 10.60 -7.73
C LYS A 10 6.14 11.18 -8.27
N GLU A 11 5.61 10.54 -9.29
CA GLU A 11 4.41 10.89 -10.02
C GLU A 11 3.17 10.86 -9.11
N GLU A 12 3.17 10.01 -8.07
CA GLU A 12 2.10 9.95 -7.08
C GLU A 12 2.16 11.10 -6.07
N THR A 13 3.31 11.74 -5.90
CA THR A 13 3.54 12.73 -4.84
C THR A 13 3.83 14.12 -5.39
N ILE A 14 3.22 14.47 -6.53
CA ILE A 14 3.42 15.77 -7.18
C ILE A 14 3.10 16.91 -6.20
N GLY A 15 4.05 17.82 -6.02
CA GLY A 15 3.94 18.95 -5.09
C GLY A 15 4.25 18.63 -3.63
N LEU A 16 4.67 17.40 -3.31
CA LEU A 16 5.06 16.96 -1.97
C LEU A 16 6.54 16.52 -1.97
N ASP A 17 7.40 17.30 -1.32
CA ASP A 17 8.87 17.15 -1.37
C ASP A 17 9.48 16.34 -0.22
N TYR A 18 8.65 15.90 0.73
CA TYR A 18 9.06 15.17 1.94
C TYR A 18 8.93 13.65 1.83
N PHE A 19 8.63 13.13 0.64
CA PHE A 19 8.48 11.69 0.39
C PHE A 19 9.79 11.01 0.02
N ASN A 20 9.97 9.78 0.50
CA ASN A 20 10.99 8.86 0.02
C ASN A 20 10.32 7.86 -0.93
N HIS A 21 10.85 7.75 -2.14
CA HIS A 21 10.30 6.86 -3.16
C HIS A 21 10.96 5.48 -3.07
N VAL A 22 10.16 4.47 -2.75
CA VAL A 22 10.65 3.10 -2.48
C VAL A 22 10.71 2.23 -3.73
N GLY A 23 10.19 2.70 -4.86
CA GLY A 23 10.09 1.96 -6.11
C GLY A 23 8.89 1.02 -6.16
N VAL A 24 8.51 0.67 -7.40
CA VAL A 24 7.33 -0.15 -7.69
C VAL A 24 7.56 -1.61 -7.32
N GLY A 25 6.53 -2.24 -6.75
CA GLY A 25 6.51 -3.67 -6.42
C GLY A 25 7.13 -4.01 -5.07
N LYS A 26 6.78 -5.19 -4.57
CA LYS A 26 7.10 -5.67 -3.21
C LYS A 26 8.60 -5.74 -2.96
N ILE A 27 9.40 -6.13 -3.95
CA ILE A 27 10.85 -6.31 -3.80
C ILE A 27 11.54 -4.96 -3.54
N ASN A 28 11.26 -3.96 -4.37
CA ASN A 28 11.80 -2.62 -4.24
C ASN A 28 11.32 -1.97 -2.94
N ALA A 29 10.01 -2.07 -2.67
CA ALA A 29 9.39 -1.57 -1.45
C ALA A 29 10.03 -2.16 -0.19
N THR A 30 10.25 -3.48 -0.15
CA THR A 30 10.90 -4.16 0.98
C THR A 30 12.31 -3.63 1.22
N TYR A 31 13.15 -3.67 0.18
CA TYR A 31 14.56 -3.30 0.29
C TYR A 31 14.73 -1.84 0.71
N ASN A 32 14.03 -0.92 0.04
CA ASN A 32 14.18 0.51 0.32
C ASN A 32 13.56 0.92 1.66
N THR A 33 12.45 0.31 2.08
CA THR A 33 11.89 0.55 3.43
C THR A 33 12.88 0.14 4.50
N LEU A 34 13.44 -1.07 4.43
CA LEU A 34 14.42 -1.55 5.41
C LEU A 34 15.68 -0.67 5.44
N LYS A 35 16.17 -0.26 4.26
CA LYS A 35 17.30 0.67 4.14
C LYS A 35 17.00 2.00 4.84
N LEU A 36 15.83 2.60 4.59
CA LEU A 36 15.42 3.87 5.19
C LEU A 36 15.20 3.76 6.70
N ILE A 37 14.62 2.67 7.19
CA ILE A 37 14.52 2.38 8.62
C ILE A 37 15.91 2.38 9.25
N ASN A 38 16.88 1.73 8.62
CA ASN A 38 18.23 1.64 9.15
C ASN A 38 18.98 2.97 9.17
N ILE A 39 18.73 3.86 8.21
CA ILE A 39 19.35 5.18 8.15
C ILE A 39 18.71 6.15 9.14
N HIS A 40 17.38 6.22 9.16
CA HIS A 40 16.66 7.29 9.85
C HIS A 40 16.09 6.89 11.21
N LYS A 41 16.02 5.59 11.51
CA LYS A 41 15.46 5.03 12.75
C LYS A 41 14.11 5.68 13.12
N PRO A 42 13.12 5.67 12.20
CA PRO A 42 11.81 6.28 12.45
C PRO A 42 11.08 5.54 13.57
N LYS A 43 10.01 6.15 14.07
CA LYS A 43 9.02 5.45 14.91
C LYS A 43 7.70 5.18 14.19
N LEU A 44 7.43 5.97 13.16
CA LEU A 44 6.22 5.92 12.36
C LEU A 44 6.59 6.00 10.89
N ILE A 45 6.02 5.10 10.09
CA ILE A 45 6.04 5.15 8.64
C ILE A 45 4.63 5.41 8.14
N ILE A 46 4.48 6.42 7.30
CA ILE A 46 3.24 6.75 6.61
C ILE A 46 3.45 6.45 5.13
N ASN A 47 2.77 5.43 4.62
CA ASN A 47 2.72 5.16 3.19
C ASN A 47 1.55 5.91 2.55
N TYR A 48 1.81 6.51 1.40
CA TYR A 48 0.79 7.06 0.52
C TYR A 48 1.03 6.61 -0.92
N GLY A 49 -0.05 6.41 -1.66
CA GLY A 49 -0.03 6.18 -3.09
C GLY A 49 -1.44 6.09 -3.67
N THR A 50 -1.52 5.76 -4.94
CA THR A 50 -2.76 5.42 -5.63
C THR A 50 -3.09 3.93 -5.45
N ALA A 51 -4.35 3.57 -5.68
CA ALA A 51 -4.80 2.19 -5.64
C ALA A 51 -6.06 2.00 -6.49
N GLY A 52 -6.20 0.80 -7.04
CA GLY A 52 -7.42 0.37 -7.71
C GLY A 52 -8.43 -0.15 -6.69
N ALA A 53 -9.70 0.25 -6.84
CA ALA A 53 -10.79 -0.21 -5.98
C ALA A 53 -11.42 -1.51 -6.49
N ILE A 54 -11.41 -2.56 -5.68
CA ILE A 54 -12.25 -3.76 -5.88
C ILE A 54 -13.66 -3.49 -5.34
N ASN A 55 -13.75 -2.81 -4.20
CA ASN A 55 -14.99 -2.29 -3.66
C ASN A 55 -15.34 -0.96 -4.36
N THR A 56 -16.15 -1.04 -5.42
CA THR A 56 -16.53 0.09 -6.28
C THR A 56 -17.29 1.23 -5.59
N LYS A 57 -17.65 1.06 -4.30
CA LYS A 57 -18.24 2.13 -3.49
C LYS A 57 -17.19 3.08 -2.92
N LEU A 58 -15.93 2.67 -2.86
CA LEU A 58 -14.84 3.49 -2.32
C LEU A 58 -14.42 4.57 -3.31
N LYS A 59 -14.20 5.78 -2.78
CA LYS A 59 -13.78 6.96 -3.53
C LYS A 59 -12.91 7.86 -2.66
N GLY A 60 -12.07 8.65 -3.30
CA GLY A 60 -11.21 9.61 -2.60
C GLY A 60 -10.10 8.91 -1.82
N ILE A 61 -9.71 9.48 -0.69
CA ILE A 61 -8.65 8.91 0.15
C ILE A 61 -9.22 7.99 1.23
N VAL A 62 -8.61 6.82 1.38
CA VAL A 62 -8.97 5.81 2.37
C VAL A 62 -7.76 5.41 3.20
N GLU A 63 -7.99 5.05 4.48
CA GLU A 63 -6.96 4.45 5.33
C GLU A 63 -7.04 2.92 5.25
N CYS A 64 -5.92 2.29 4.91
CA CYS A 64 -5.77 0.85 4.87
C CYS A 64 -5.12 0.37 6.15
N THR A 65 -5.69 -0.67 6.74
CA THR A 65 -5.27 -1.18 8.04
C THR A 65 -5.13 -2.70 8.07
N LYS A 66 -5.57 -3.39 7.00
CA LYS A 66 -5.47 -4.84 6.81
C LYS A 66 -4.74 -5.09 5.50
N PHE A 67 -3.63 -5.83 5.53
CA PHE A 67 -2.77 -6.02 4.36
C PHE A 67 -2.54 -7.51 4.07
N TYR A 68 -2.69 -7.86 2.80
CA TYR A 68 -2.60 -9.22 2.28
C TYR A 68 -1.70 -9.28 1.04
N GLN A 69 -0.90 -10.34 0.90
CA GLN A 69 -0.09 -10.57 -0.30
C GLN A 69 -0.88 -11.41 -1.31
N ARG A 70 -1.68 -10.76 -2.16
CA ARG A 70 -2.68 -11.44 -3.01
C ARG A 70 -2.13 -12.41 -4.05
N ASP A 71 -0.85 -12.29 -4.38
CA ASP A 71 -0.17 -13.04 -5.43
C ASP A 71 0.71 -14.19 -4.88
N MET A 72 0.67 -14.45 -3.56
CA MET A 72 1.28 -15.65 -2.99
C MET A 72 0.33 -16.85 -3.16
N ASP A 73 0.47 -17.59 -4.24
CA ASP A 73 -0.34 -18.78 -4.53
C ASP A 73 0.47 -20.07 -4.39
N VAL A 74 0.27 -20.73 -3.26
CA VAL A 74 0.86 -22.03 -2.92
C VAL A 74 -0.23 -23.06 -2.58
N ARG A 75 -1.45 -22.85 -3.09
CA ARG A 75 -2.59 -23.77 -2.86
C ARG A 75 -2.32 -25.19 -3.32
N GLY A 76 -1.39 -25.40 -4.26
CA GLY A 76 -0.91 -26.72 -4.66
C GLY A 76 -0.19 -27.52 -3.55
N LEU A 77 0.07 -26.89 -2.40
CA LEU A 77 0.65 -27.51 -1.19
C LEU A 77 -0.32 -27.42 0.01
N ASP A 78 -1.62 -27.27 -0.22
CA ASP A 78 -2.68 -27.20 0.81
C ASP A 78 -2.59 -25.99 1.75
N PHE A 79 -2.13 -24.84 1.24
CA PHE A 79 -2.16 -23.54 1.93
C PHE A 79 -3.24 -22.62 1.36
N GLU A 80 -3.70 -21.64 2.14
CA GLU A 80 -4.63 -20.61 1.67
C GLU A 80 -3.95 -19.62 0.71
N LEU A 81 -4.73 -18.97 -0.18
CA LEU A 81 -4.19 -17.89 -1.01
C LEU A 81 -3.70 -16.73 -0.14
N GLY A 82 -2.49 -16.24 -0.42
CA GLY A 82 -1.83 -15.20 0.36
C GLY A 82 -0.98 -15.72 1.51
N GLU A 83 -1.08 -17.01 1.85
CA GLU A 83 -0.24 -17.62 2.88
C GLU A 83 1.15 -17.96 2.34
N THR A 84 2.19 -17.50 3.04
CA THR A 84 3.57 -17.91 2.74
C THR A 84 3.94 -19.13 3.58
N PRO A 85 4.32 -20.27 2.97
CA PRO A 85 4.72 -21.46 3.72
C PRO A 85 5.85 -21.15 4.70
N PHE A 86 5.73 -21.68 5.93
CA PHE A 86 6.69 -21.49 7.02
C PHE A 86 6.83 -20.05 7.54
N ASP A 87 6.00 -19.12 7.07
CA ASP A 87 5.90 -17.78 7.66
C ASP A 87 4.86 -17.77 8.79
N LYS A 88 5.17 -17.10 9.89
CA LYS A 88 4.23 -16.93 11.02
C LYS A 88 3.23 -15.80 10.77
N ILE A 89 3.51 -14.92 9.81
CA ILE A 89 2.69 -13.76 9.49
C ILE A 89 1.79 -14.12 8.29
N LYS A 90 0.56 -14.51 8.59
CA LYS A 90 -0.48 -14.75 7.57
C LYS A 90 -1.13 -13.45 7.08
N GLU A 91 -1.40 -12.54 8.01
CA GLU A 91 -1.97 -11.23 7.72
C GLU A 91 -1.35 -10.15 8.62
N ILE A 92 -1.51 -8.90 8.19
CA ILE A 92 -1.03 -7.74 8.93
C ILE A 92 -2.21 -6.82 9.16
N ILE A 93 -2.61 -6.68 10.42
CA ILE A 93 -3.69 -5.82 10.87
C ILE A 93 -3.13 -4.79 11.84
N THR A 94 -3.23 -3.50 11.51
CA THR A 94 -2.80 -2.38 12.36
C THR A 94 -3.96 -1.76 13.13
N SER A 95 -5.20 -1.90 12.65
CA SER A 95 -6.43 -1.48 13.33
C SER A 95 -7.62 -2.34 12.91
N LYS A 96 -8.68 -2.36 13.73
CA LYS A 96 -9.96 -3.01 13.40
C LYS A 96 -10.76 -2.16 12.39
N ASP A 97 -10.65 -0.85 12.52
CA ASP A 97 -11.25 0.13 11.61
C ASP A 97 -10.44 0.26 10.33
N GLY A 98 -11.04 0.75 9.25
CA GLY A 98 -10.37 0.93 7.96
C GLY A 98 -10.49 -0.28 7.02
N TYR A 99 -9.84 -0.14 5.86
CA TYR A 99 -10.04 -1.01 4.70
C TYR A 99 -8.91 -2.01 4.47
N SER A 100 -9.20 -3.01 3.66
CA SER A 100 -8.27 -4.08 3.27
C SER A 100 -7.57 -3.79 1.94
N CYS A 101 -6.26 -4.06 1.89
CA CYS A 101 -5.43 -3.88 0.71
C CYS A 101 -4.74 -5.18 0.31
N GLY A 102 -5.00 -5.64 -0.92
CA GLY A 102 -4.34 -6.77 -1.54
C GLY A 102 -3.16 -6.33 -2.41
N THR A 103 -1.94 -6.58 -1.95
CA THR A 103 -0.70 -6.18 -2.62
C THR A 103 -0.13 -7.33 -3.45
N GLY A 104 0.36 -7.04 -4.67
CA GLY A 104 1.15 -7.99 -5.46
C GLY A 104 1.85 -7.36 -6.65
N ASP A 105 2.74 -8.10 -7.30
CA ASP A 105 3.65 -7.56 -8.33
C ASP A 105 3.05 -7.55 -9.75
N SER A 106 1.72 -7.51 -9.83
CA SER A 106 0.96 -7.40 -11.08
C SER A 106 0.01 -6.21 -11.05
N PHE A 107 -0.11 -5.49 -12.15
CA PHE A 107 -1.16 -4.49 -12.33
C PHE A 107 -2.51 -5.20 -12.50
N VAL A 108 -3.52 -4.79 -11.72
CA VAL A 108 -4.83 -5.45 -11.69
C VAL A 108 -5.80 -4.69 -12.59
N ASN A 109 -6.22 -5.35 -13.67
CA ASN A 109 -7.19 -4.86 -14.64
C ASN A 109 -8.35 -5.86 -14.86
N LYS A 110 -8.49 -6.83 -13.94
CA LYS A 110 -9.48 -7.90 -14.00
C LYS A 110 -9.77 -8.41 -12.59
N LYS A 111 -10.85 -9.18 -12.46
CA LYS A 111 -11.24 -9.82 -11.20
C LYS A 111 -10.08 -10.65 -10.61
N ILE A 112 -9.86 -10.48 -9.32
CA ILE A 112 -8.91 -11.25 -8.51
C ILE A 112 -9.66 -12.28 -7.65
N ASP A 113 -8.94 -13.30 -7.22
CA ASP A 113 -9.45 -14.41 -6.38
C ASP A 113 -9.19 -14.15 -4.89
N MET A 114 -9.38 -12.91 -4.43
CA MET A 114 -9.18 -12.52 -3.03
C MET A 114 -10.19 -11.44 -2.66
N GLU A 115 -10.83 -11.59 -1.50
CA GLU A 115 -11.79 -10.61 -0.98
C GLU A 115 -11.03 -9.49 -0.25
N VAL A 116 -10.82 -8.38 -0.95
CA VAL A 116 -10.24 -7.15 -0.41
C VAL A 116 -10.98 -5.93 -0.96
N ASP A 117 -10.82 -4.79 -0.30
CA ASP A 117 -11.44 -3.53 -0.70
C ASP A 117 -10.68 -2.87 -1.86
N ILE A 118 -9.35 -2.91 -1.83
CA ILE A 118 -8.48 -2.28 -2.83
C ILE A 118 -7.26 -3.15 -3.14
N VAL A 119 -6.55 -2.80 -4.20
CA VAL A 119 -5.30 -3.43 -4.61
C VAL A 119 -4.20 -2.41 -4.88
N ASP A 120 -2.98 -2.79 -4.54
CA ASP A 120 -1.77 -2.03 -4.86
C ASP A 120 -0.60 -2.98 -5.17
N MET A 121 0.62 -2.42 -5.20
CA MET A 121 1.86 -3.15 -5.48
C MET A 121 2.92 -3.06 -4.36
N GLU A 122 2.71 -2.28 -3.29
CA GLU A 122 3.74 -2.05 -2.25
C GLU A 122 3.28 -2.28 -0.81
N ALA A 123 2.00 -2.04 -0.45
CA ALA A 123 1.58 -1.82 0.93
C ALA A 123 1.89 -2.99 1.87
N TYR A 124 1.60 -4.25 1.48
CA TYR A 124 1.92 -5.43 2.29
C TYR A 124 3.42 -5.54 2.57
N ALA A 125 4.27 -5.29 1.58
CA ALA A 125 5.72 -5.39 1.72
C ALA A 125 6.23 -4.36 2.75
N ILE A 126 5.77 -3.12 2.66
CA ILE A 126 6.11 -2.06 3.62
C ILE A 126 5.57 -2.43 5.01
N ALA A 127 4.30 -2.83 5.11
CA ALA A 127 3.66 -3.20 6.37
C ALA A 127 4.40 -4.35 7.07
N LYS A 128 4.89 -5.34 6.30
CA LYS A 128 5.62 -6.49 6.82
C LYS A 128 6.96 -6.09 7.40
N VAL A 129 7.71 -5.25 6.69
CA VAL A 129 8.97 -4.69 7.21
C VAL A 129 8.71 -3.90 8.48
N CYS A 130 7.71 -3.02 8.51
CA CYS A 130 7.35 -2.26 9.72
C CYS A 130 7.01 -3.17 10.91
N LYS A 131 6.22 -4.24 10.68
CA LYS A 131 5.87 -5.22 11.72
C LYS A 131 7.08 -5.95 12.27
N LEU A 132 8.01 -6.36 11.41
CA LEU A 132 9.25 -7.06 11.81
C LEU A 132 10.22 -6.14 12.57
N GLU A 133 10.30 -4.87 12.17
CA GLU A 133 11.18 -3.87 12.78
C GLU A 133 10.53 -3.10 13.94
N ASN A 134 9.31 -3.48 14.35
CA ASN A 134 8.53 -2.84 15.42
C ASN A 134 8.34 -1.32 15.21
N ILE A 135 7.95 -0.93 14.00
CA ILE A 135 7.67 0.45 13.57
C ILE A 135 6.17 0.62 13.36
N GLU A 136 5.59 1.72 13.87
CA GLU A 136 4.19 2.05 13.62
C GLU A 136 3.97 2.31 12.12
N PHE A 137 2.88 1.79 11.56
CA PHE A 137 2.58 1.90 10.14
C PHE A 137 1.17 2.44 9.90
N LYS A 138 1.07 3.49 9.08
CA LYS A 138 -0.18 4.00 8.53
C LYS A 138 -0.10 4.00 7.01
N CYS A 139 -1.18 3.62 6.35
CA CYS A 139 -1.24 3.53 4.90
C CYS A 139 -2.49 4.25 4.39
N PHE A 140 -2.29 5.24 3.53
CA PHE A 140 -3.36 5.99 2.90
C PHE A 140 -3.33 5.76 1.40
N LYS A 141 -4.47 5.45 0.81
CA LYS A 141 -4.57 5.23 -0.63
C LYS A 141 -5.62 6.15 -1.22
N TYR A 142 -5.27 6.82 -2.31
CA TYR A 142 -6.25 7.53 -3.12
C TYR A 142 -6.78 6.57 -4.20
N ILE A 143 -8.10 6.39 -4.24
CA ILE A 143 -8.75 5.56 -5.25
C ILE A 143 -8.64 6.24 -6.61
N SER A 144 -7.79 5.70 -7.48
CA SER A 144 -7.50 6.23 -8.82
C SER A 144 -8.39 5.66 -9.91
N ASP A 145 -8.82 4.41 -9.73
CA ASP A 145 -9.51 3.59 -10.73
C ASP A 145 -10.29 2.45 -10.06
N ASN A 146 -11.04 1.68 -10.84
CA ASN A 146 -11.85 0.54 -10.36
C ASN A 146 -11.18 -0.84 -10.62
N ALA A 147 -9.87 -0.88 -10.83
CA ALA A 147 -9.10 -2.11 -11.11
C ALA A 147 -9.67 -2.98 -12.24
N ASP A 148 -10.24 -2.32 -13.26
CA ASP A 148 -10.88 -2.93 -14.43
C ASP A 148 -10.09 -2.61 -15.73
N GLU A 149 -10.69 -2.91 -16.88
CA GLU A 149 -10.07 -2.69 -18.20
C GLU A 149 -9.75 -1.22 -18.52
N ASN A 150 -10.27 -0.25 -17.76
CA ASN A 150 -10.04 1.18 -17.96
C ASN A 150 -9.00 1.78 -16.99
N ALA A 151 -8.39 0.96 -16.14
CA ALA A 151 -7.56 1.42 -15.02
C ALA A 151 -6.40 2.35 -15.44
N ASP A 152 -5.71 2.05 -16.55
CA ASP A 152 -4.56 2.84 -17.03
C ASP A 152 -4.92 4.31 -17.32
N ASN A 153 -6.05 4.56 -18.00
CA ASN A 153 -6.44 5.90 -18.45
C ASN A 153 -6.93 6.82 -17.32
N ASP A 154 -7.44 6.24 -16.24
CA ASP A 154 -7.98 6.96 -15.10
C ASP A 154 -6.89 7.28 -14.07
N TRP A 155 -5.86 6.43 -13.99
CA TRP A 155 -4.72 6.61 -13.09
C TRP A 155 -3.99 7.93 -13.33
N ASP A 156 -3.53 8.20 -14.56
CA ASP A 156 -2.76 9.41 -14.91
C ASP A 156 -3.50 10.71 -14.56
N LYS A 157 -4.83 10.73 -14.73
CA LYS A 157 -5.67 11.91 -14.47
C LYS A 157 -5.83 12.21 -12.98
N ASN A 158 -5.58 11.23 -12.12
CA ASN A 158 -5.90 11.28 -10.70
C ASN A 158 -4.69 11.53 -9.80
N LEU A 159 -3.46 11.42 -10.31
CA LEU A 159 -2.22 11.61 -9.53
C LEU A 159 -2.18 12.95 -8.79
N ALA A 160 -2.38 14.06 -9.49
CA ALA A 160 -2.33 15.39 -8.88
C ALA A 160 -3.44 15.60 -7.84
N LYS A 161 -4.65 15.08 -8.09
CA LYS A 161 -5.78 15.16 -7.14
C LYS A 161 -5.50 14.35 -5.88
N GLY A 162 -4.92 13.17 -6.04
CA GLY A 162 -4.51 12.32 -4.93
C GLY A 162 -3.54 13.05 -4.00
N ALA A 163 -2.44 13.58 -4.55
CA ALA A 163 -1.42 14.26 -3.76
C ALA A 163 -2.00 15.46 -2.97
N MET A 164 -2.83 16.30 -3.61
CA MET A 164 -3.50 17.42 -2.95
C MET A 164 -4.46 16.97 -1.82
N THR A 165 -5.20 15.88 -2.05
CA THR A 165 -6.13 15.33 -1.06
C THR A 165 -5.37 14.79 0.14
N PHE A 166 -4.29 14.05 -0.08
CA PHE A 166 -3.43 13.53 0.98
C PHE A 166 -2.78 14.64 1.80
N ALA A 167 -2.24 15.68 1.15
CA ALA A 167 -1.66 16.83 1.83
C ALA A 167 -2.66 17.51 2.77
N SER A 168 -3.92 17.63 2.34
CA SER A 168 -5.00 18.18 3.15
C SER A 168 -5.38 17.30 4.34
N LEU A 169 -5.34 15.97 4.16
CA LEU A 169 -5.60 15.02 5.25
C LEU A 169 -4.51 15.13 6.33
N ILE A 170 -3.25 15.05 5.94
CA ILE A 170 -2.13 15.00 6.89
C ILE A 170 -2.01 16.29 7.71
N SER A 171 -2.28 17.46 7.12
CA SER A 171 -2.24 18.74 7.85
C SER A 171 -3.30 18.87 8.96
N THR A 172 -4.32 18.01 8.95
CA THR A 172 -5.39 18.00 9.96
C THR A 172 -5.23 16.90 11.02
N GLN A 173 -4.42 15.87 10.74
CA GLN A 173 -4.29 14.68 11.61
C GLN A 173 -2.92 14.52 12.28
N PHE A 174 -1.88 15.24 11.83
CA PHE A 174 -0.48 15.12 12.29
C PHE A 174 0.31 16.42 12.22
#